data_AF-A0A0F2LQZ2-F1
#
_entry.id   AF-A0A0F2LQZ2-F1
#
_cell.length_a   1.000
_cell.length_b   1.000
_cell.length_c   1.000
_cell.angle_alpha   90.00
_cell.angle_beta   90.00
_cell.angle_gamma   90.00
#
_symmetry.space_group_name_H-M   'P 1'
#
loop_
_entity.id
_entity.type
_entity.pdbx_description
1 polymer ?
#
loop_
_entity_poly.entity_id
_entity_poly.type
_entity_poly.pdbx_seq_one_letter_code
_entity_poly.pdbx_strand_id
1 'polypeptide(L)'
;YFYGRNFIVMEYVRGRTLTPKDLGALPDLLVRARYLEEVKIEHLELSRPWRNVLYNGERTYIIDYDSSQVKENPNNVTKVLSAFKLYELAREYKKGRDLRKVLSTLTKLLPSSSK
;
A
#
# COMPACT_ATOMS: atom_id res chain seq x y z
N TYR A 1 1.92 -10.24 20.74
CA TYR A 1 1.56 -11.16 19.64
C TYR A 1 1.76 -12.58 20.13
N PHE A 2 0.84 -13.49 19.80
CA PHE A 2 0.94 -14.91 20.15
C PHE A 2 1.15 -15.68 18.86
N TYR A 3 2.22 -16.47 18.77
CA TYR A 3 2.54 -17.27 17.60
C TYR A 3 3.09 -18.63 18.04
N GLY A 4 2.90 -19.62 17.19
CA GLY A 4 3.44 -20.97 17.37
C GLY A 4 4.12 -21.43 16.10
N ARG A 5 4.31 -22.75 15.96
CA ARG A 5 5.03 -23.31 14.81
C ARG A 5 4.37 -22.99 13.46
N ASN A 6 3.04 -23.06 13.41
CA ASN A 6 2.25 -22.96 12.18
C ASN A 6 1.04 -22.02 12.34
N PHE A 7 1.07 -21.11 13.32
CA PHE A 7 -0.02 -20.15 13.50
C PHE A 7 0.50 -18.83 14.03
N ILE A 8 -0.19 -17.75 13.66
CA ILE A 8 0.01 -16.40 14.17
C ILE A 8 -1.36 -15.91 14.61
N VAL A 9 -1.45 -15.41 15.84
CA VAL A 9 -2.63 -14.70 16.33
C VAL A 9 -2.39 -13.21 16.18
N MET A 10 -3.28 -12.57 15.44
CA MET A 10 -3.26 -11.15 15.15
C MET A 10 -4.61 -10.51 15.43
N GLU A 11 -4.60 -9.19 15.51
CA GLU A 11 -5.82 -8.41 15.61
C GLU A 11 -6.74 -8.68 14.42
N TYR A 12 -8.02 -8.89 14.70
CA TYR A 12 -9.02 -9.01 13.65
C TYR A 12 -9.35 -7.65 13.05
N VAL A 13 -8.96 -7.44 11.79
CA VAL A 13 -9.32 -6.23 11.05
C VAL A 13 -10.75 -6.36 10.53
N ARG A 14 -11.66 -5.53 11.06
CA ARG A 14 -13.02 -5.38 10.53
C ARG A 14 -13.00 -4.59 9.22
N GLY A 15 -12.72 -5.26 8.11
CA GLY A 15 -12.69 -4.65 6.78
C GLY A 15 -12.93 -5.67 5.68
N ARG A 16 -13.07 -5.18 4.46
CA ARG A 16 -13.13 -6.03 3.25
C ARG A 16 -11.85 -5.91 2.46
N THR A 17 -11.63 -6.82 1.54
CA THR A 17 -10.53 -6.73 0.59
C THR A 17 -10.63 -5.43 -0.24
N LEU A 18 -9.49 -4.78 -0.46
CA LEU A 18 -9.36 -3.63 -1.34
C LEU A 18 -9.70 -4.03 -2.77
N THR A 19 -10.40 -3.15 -3.49
CA THR A 19 -10.73 -3.35 -4.90
C THR A 19 -10.14 -2.23 -5.76
N PRO A 20 -10.00 -2.45 -7.08
CA PRO A 20 -9.55 -1.39 -8.00
C PRO A 20 -10.44 -0.13 -8.01
N LYS A 21 -11.67 -0.21 -7.51
CA LYS A 21 -12.61 0.92 -7.43
C LYS A 21 -12.37 1.81 -6.23
N ASP A 22 -11.60 1.37 -5.24
CA ASP A 22 -11.35 2.08 -3.98
C ASP A 22 -10.26 3.14 -4.11
N LEU A 23 -10.38 4.01 -5.11
CA LEU A 23 -9.38 5.05 -5.37
C LEU A 23 -9.20 6.01 -4.18
N GLY A 24 -10.25 6.22 -3.38
CA GLY A 24 -10.19 7.02 -2.15
C GLY A 24 -9.29 6.44 -1.06
N ALA A 25 -9.03 5.12 -1.08
CA ALA A 25 -8.16 4.45 -0.11
C ALA A 25 -6.67 4.51 -0.50
N LEU A 26 -6.38 4.85 -1.77
CA LEU A 26 -5.02 4.84 -2.30
C LEU A 26 -4.05 5.79 -1.56
N PRO A 27 -4.43 7.02 -1.14
CA PRO A 27 -3.55 7.87 -0.35
C PRO A 27 -3.07 7.21 0.95
N ASP A 28 -3.97 6.59 1.73
CA ASP A 28 -3.57 5.89 2.96
C ASP A 28 -2.71 4.67 2.63
N LEU A 29 -3.04 3.89 1.60
CA LEU A 29 -2.22 2.74 1.19
C LEU A 29 -0.80 3.14 0.81
N LEU A 30 -0.61 4.25 0.10
CA LEU A 30 0.72 4.74 -0.25
C LEU A 30 1.52 5.15 1.00
N VAL A 31 0.87 5.71 2.01
CA VAL A 31 1.49 6.01 3.31
C VAL A 31 1.90 4.72 4.04
N ARG A 32 1.05 3.69 4.06
CA ARG A 32 1.40 2.38 4.66
C ARG A 32 2.54 1.69 3.90
N ALA A 33 2.50 1.71 2.57
CA ALA A 33 3.56 1.17 1.72
C ALA A 33 4.88 1.90 1.96
N ARG A 34 4.85 3.22 2.11
CA ARG A 34 6.03 4.03 2.44
C ARG A 34 6.60 3.68 3.79
N TYR A 35 5.75 3.52 4.81
CA TYR A 35 6.20 3.12 6.13
C TYR A 35 6.98 1.80 6.08
N LEU A 36 6.51 0.80 5.32
CA LEU A 36 7.25 -0.45 5.10
C LEU A 36 8.63 -0.18 4.46
N GLU A 37 8.74 0.72 3.48
CA GLU A 37 10.03 1.09 2.89
C GLU A 37 10.98 1.74 3.90
N GLU A 38 10.46 2.59 4.79
CA GLU A 38 11.23 3.27 5.84
C GLU A 38 11.80 2.30 6.87
N VAL A 39 11.04 1.25 7.22
CA VAL A 39 11.51 0.15 8.09
C VAL A 39 12.23 -0.96 7.32
N LYS A 40 12.63 -0.70 6.06
CA LYS A 40 13.41 -1.62 5.21
C LYS A 40 12.71 -2.94 4.89
N ILE A 41 11.38 -2.98 4.86
CA ILE A 41 10.58 -4.16 4.51
C ILE A 41 10.04 -4.00 3.10
N GLU A 42 10.27 -4.99 2.24
CA GLU A 42 9.62 -5.11 0.94
C GLU A 42 8.55 -6.20 0.97
N HIS A 43 7.30 -5.84 0.72
CA HIS A 43 6.22 -6.79 0.53
C HIS A 43 6.20 -7.22 -0.95
N LEU A 44 6.49 -8.50 -1.21
CA LEU A 44 6.69 -8.96 -2.58
C LEU A 44 5.40 -8.96 -3.41
N GLU A 45 4.24 -9.10 -2.77
CA GLU A 45 2.95 -9.15 -3.46
C GLU A 45 2.16 -7.82 -3.54
N LEU A 46 2.72 -6.67 -3.15
CA LEU A 46 2.01 -5.38 -3.25
C LEU A 46 1.79 -4.88 -4.70
N SER A 47 2.33 -5.58 -5.69
CA SER A 47 1.96 -5.38 -7.11
C SER A 47 0.55 -5.89 -7.42
N ARG A 48 -0.07 -6.65 -6.51
CA ARG A 48 -1.44 -7.17 -6.58
C ARG A 48 -2.18 -6.91 -5.25
N PRO A 49 -2.44 -5.65 -4.89
CA PRO A 49 -2.94 -5.28 -3.57
C PRO A 49 -4.33 -5.86 -3.25
N TRP A 50 -5.08 -6.29 -4.25
CA TRP A 50 -6.45 -6.84 -4.13
C TRP A 50 -6.55 -8.19 -3.41
N ARG A 51 -5.44 -8.77 -2.95
CA ARG A 51 -5.46 -9.97 -2.09
C ARG A 51 -4.82 -9.72 -0.72
N ASN A 52 -3.98 -8.70 -0.64
CA ASN A 52 -3.05 -8.48 0.48
C ASN A 52 -3.30 -7.14 1.19
N VAL A 53 -4.39 -6.46 0.85
CA VAL A 53 -4.81 -5.22 1.49
C VAL A 53 -6.27 -5.30 1.87
N LEU A 54 -6.55 -5.07 3.14
CA LEU A 54 -7.91 -4.85 3.66
C LEU A 54 -8.18 -3.34 3.77
N TYR A 55 -9.44 -2.96 3.61
CA TYR A 55 -9.94 -1.60 3.75
C TYR A 55 -11.21 -1.60 4.59
N ASN A 56 -11.25 -0.76 5.63
CA ASN A 56 -12.41 -0.64 6.52
C ASN A 56 -13.29 0.60 6.23
N GLY A 57 -13.02 1.34 5.15
CA GLY A 57 -13.69 2.61 4.84
C GLY A 57 -12.91 3.86 5.25
N GLU A 58 -11.89 3.72 6.10
CA GLU A 58 -11.06 4.82 6.58
C GLU A 58 -9.57 4.55 6.42
N ARG A 59 -9.15 3.32 6.70
CA ARG A 59 -7.75 2.88 6.75
C ARG A 59 -7.53 1.60 5.97
N THR A 60 -6.37 1.52 5.36
CA THR A 60 -5.85 0.32 4.71
C THR A 60 -4.91 -0.46 5.61
N TYR A 61 -4.96 -1.78 5.48
CA TYR A 61 -4.17 -2.72 6.26
C TYR A 61 -3.48 -3.67 5.29
N ILE A 62 -2.15 -3.58 5.20
CA ILE A 62 -1.34 -4.53 4.45
C ILE A 62 -1.21 -5.79 5.32
N ILE A 63 -1.55 -6.95 4.75
CA ILE A 63 -1.54 -8.27 5.38
C ILE A 63 -0.76 -9.25 4.51
N ASP A 64 -0.57 -10.50 4.96
CA ASP A 64 0.14 -11.56 4.24
C ASP A 64 1.64 -11.27 4.05
N TYR A 65 2.33 -11.13 5.19
CA TYR A 65 3.76 -10.81 5.24
C TYR A 65 4.68 -12.01 4.99
N ASP A 66 4.16 -13.21 4.72
CA ASP A 66 4.96 -14.43 4.57
C ASP A 66 5.98 -14.32 3.42
N SER A 67 5.64 -13.55 2.39
CA SER A 67 6.51 -13.24 1.25
C SER A 67 7.41 -12.01 1.46
N SER A 68 7.34 -11.34 2.61
CA SER A 68 8.08 -10.10 2.84
C SER A 68 9.55 -10.36 3.13
N GLN A 69 10.40 -9.42 2.72
CA GLN A 69 11.84 -9.49 2.94
C GLN A 69 12.41 -8.18 3.47
N VAL A 70 13.49 -8.27 4.23
CA VAL A 70 14.31 -7.10 4.58
C VAL A 70 15.16 -6.71 3.37
N LYS A 71 15.13 -5.44 2.99
CA LYS A 71 15.83 -4.92 1.82
C LYS A 71 16.25 -3.48 2.04
N GLU A 72 17.48 -3.14 1.64
CA GLU A 72 18.03 -1.78 1.79
C GLU A 72 17.19 -0.71 1.08
N ASN A 73 16.66 -1.04 -0.10
CA ASN A 73 15.83 -0.15 -0.91
C ASN A 73 14.54 -0.88 -1.35
N PRO A 74 13.53 -1.00 -0.45
CA PRO A 74 12.23 -1.55 -0.80
C PRO A 74 11.48 -0.63 -1.76
N ASN A 75 10.58 -1.17 -2.58
CA ASN A 75 9.84 -0.42 -3.61
C ASN A 75 8.31 -0.58 -3.56
N ASN A 76 7.77 -0.73 -2.35
CA ASN A 76 6.34 -0.96 -2.10
C ASN A 76 5.45 0.13 -2.73
N VAL A 77 5.82 1.41 -2.59
CA VAL A 77 5.05 2.54 -3.14
C VAL A 77 5.01 2.45 -4.68
N THR A 78 6.15 2.16 -5.32
CA THR A 78 6.22 1.95 -6.77
C THR A 78 5.34 0.77 -7.22
N LYS A 79 5.31 -0.33 -6.46
CA LYS A 79 4.45 -1.49 -6.74
C LYS A 79 2.97 -1.14 -6.66
N VAL A 80 2.56 -0.43 -5.61
CA VAL A 80 1.17 0.02 -5.45
C VAL A 80 0.77 0.96 -6.58
N LEU A 81 1.55 2.00 -6.87
CA LEU A 81 1.26 2.94 -7.96
C LEU A 81 1.12 2.21 -9.31
N SER A 82 2.02 1.26 -9.59
CA SER A 82 1.96 0.43 -10.79
C SER A 82 0.69 -0.43 -10.85
N ALA A 83 0.25 -1.00 -9.73
CA ALA A 83 -0.97 -1.82 -9.66
C ALA A 83 -2.24 -1.02 -10.01
N PHE A 84 -2.25 0.28 -9.71
CA PHE A 84 -3.31 1.22 -10.07
C PHE A 84 -3.11 1.88 -11.45
N LYS A 85 -2.15 1.40 -12.25
CA LYS A 85 -1.79 1.93 -13.58
C LYS A 85 -1.28 3.38 -13.56
N LEU A 86 -0.80 3.88 -12.43
CA LEU A 86 -0.20 5.21 -12.28
C LEU A 86 1.31 5.18 -12.58
N TYR A 87 1.66 4.68 -13.76
CA TYR A 87 3.05 4.36 -14.12
C TYR A 87 3.98 5.58 -14.11
N GLU A 88 3.47 6.75 -14.50
CA GLU A 88 4.23 8.00 -14.47
C GLU A 88 4.61 8.40 -13.04
N LEU A 89 3.65 8.37 -12.11
CA LEU A 89 3.91 8.64 -10.70
C LEU A 89 4.85 7.59 -10.10
N ALA A 90 4.70 6.31 -10.47
CA ALA A 90 5.58 5.24 -10.03
C ALA A 90 7.04 5.48 -10.47
N ARG A 91 7.23 5.93 -11.71
CA ARG A 91 8.54 6.27 -12.29
C ARG A 91 9.16 7.48 -11.60
N GLU A 92 8.40 8.53 -11.37
CA GLU A 92 8.86 9.73 -10.68
C GLU A 92 9.24 9.45 -9.22
N TYR A 93 8.41 8.70 -8.48
CA TYR A 93 8.72 8.29 -7.11
C TYR A 93 10.04 7.50 -7.07
N LYS A 94 10.21 6.54 -7.97
CA LYS A 94 11.44 5.74 -8.09
C LYS A 94 12.68 6.59 -8.37
N LYS A 95 12.53 7.75 -9.02
CA LYS A 95 13.61 8.73 -9.26
C LYS A 95 13.90 9.64 -8.06
N GLY A 96 13.25 9.42 -6.91
CA GLY A 96 13.44 10.20 -5.69
C GLY A 96 12.43 11.32 -5.48
N ARG A 97 11.30 11.32 -6.22
CA ARG A 97 10.21 12.27 -5.94
C ARG A 97 9.61 11.95 -4.56
N ASP A 98 9.52 12.99 -3.72
CA ASP A 98 8.93 12.91 -2.38
C ASP A 98 7.47 12.42 -2.41
N LEU A 99 7.10 11.59 -1.42
CA LEU A 99 5.75 11.02 -1.33
C LEU A 99 4.66 12.10 -1.22
N ARG A 100 4.90 13.21 -0.51
CA ARG A 100 3.89 14.28 -0.36
C ARG A 100 3.58 14.92 -1.71
N LYS A 101 4.57 15.04 -2.59
CA LYS A 101 4.38 15.51 -3.97
C LYS A 101 3.57 14.51 -4.79
N VAL A 102 3.81 13.21 -4.63
CA VAL A 102 3.01 12.14 -5.27
C VAL A 102 1.55 12.21 -4.80
N LEU A 103 1.33 12.30 -3.48
CA LEU A 103 -0.01 12.40 -2.89
C LEU A 103 -0.75 13.65 -3.37
N SER A 104 -0.08 14.81 -3.38
CA SER A 104 -0.67 16.05 -3.89
C SER A 104 -1.09 15.94 -5.37
N THR A 105 -0.27 15.31 -6.21
CA THR A 105 -0.65 15.05 -7.61
C THR A 105 -1.81 14.07 -7.69
N LEU A 106 -1.80 12.99 -6.90
CA LEU A 106 -2.87 12.01 -6.87
C LEU A 106 -4.21 12.64 -6.48
N THR A 107 -4.26 13.46 -5.42
CA THR A 107 -5.49 14.13 -4.99
C THR A 107 -6.10 15.03 -6.08
N LYS A 108 -5.27 15.63 -6.94
CA LYS A 108 -5.74 16.42 -8.08
C LYS A 108 -6.31 15.56 -9.23
N LEU A 109 -5.88 14.30 -9.33
CA LEU A 109 -6.34 13.36 -10.35
C LEU A 109 -7.60 12.60 -9.92
N LEU A 110 -7.78 12.40 -8.62
CA LEU A 110 -8.99 11.81 -8.09
C LEU A 110 -10.13 12.81 -8.21
N PRO A 111 -11.28 12.42 -8.81
CA PRO A 111 -12.43 13.31 -8.84
C PRO A 111 -12.79 13.69 -7.42
N SER A 112 -12.97 14.99 -7.17
CA SER A 112 -13.57 15.49 -5.94
C SER A 112 -14.84 14.67 -5.72
N SER A 113 -14.85 13.84 -4.68
CA SER A 113 -16.08 13.14 -4.32
C SER A 113 -17.08 14.22 -3.93
N SER A 114 -17.98 14.57 -4.85
CA SER A 114 -19.18 15.31 -4.52
C SER A 114 -19.86 14.52 -3.41
N LYS A 115 -19.93 15.14 -2.22
CA LYS A 115 -20.78 14.67 -1.13
C LYS A 115 -22.23 14.63 -1.58
#